data_AF-A0A939NF94-F1
#
_entry.id   AF-A0A939NF94-F1
#
_cell.length_a   1.000
_cell.length_b   1.000
_cell.length_c   1.000
_cell.angle_alpha   90.00
_cell.angle_beta   90.00
_cell.angle_gamma   90.00
#
_symmetry.space_group_name_H-M   'P 1'
#
loop_
_entity.id
_entity.type
_entity.pdbx_description
1 polymer ?
#
loop_
_entity_poly.entity_id
_entity_poly.type
_entity_poly.pdbx_seq_one_letter_code
_entity_poly.pdbx_strand_id
1 'polypeptide(L)'
;MQNIGYRYENEAKQKNISFNPGNGTDIIVGKKDSRNLFNINAGSKFLVGGEKMILQIYHYYSNMMLKKITKFILMAMGNNSIIIKDIPSNSKIDIDLNKGTSEVAFINHKVKKVNLCNVNDVMLIGHSTSTAELLGNKESNTLDAGAMIAFIQGMEGMIN
;
A
#
# COMPACT_ATOMS: atom_id res chain seq x y z
N MET A 1 16.49 6.80 -32.47
CA MET A 1 16.12 6.97 -31.04
C MET A 1 15.05 8.05 -30.97
N GLN A 2 13.85 7.71 -30.49
CA GLN A 2 12.76 8.67 -30.32
C GLN A 2 12.93 9.39 -28.98
N ASN A 3 12.97 10.73 -29.05
CA ASN A 3 13.09 11.61 -27.90
C ASN A 3 11.75 11.62 -27.14
N ILE A 4 11.66 10.88 -26.04
CA ILE A 4 10.53 10.91 -25.09
C ILE A 4 10.65 12.17 -24.23
N GLY A 5 10.36 13.33 -24.82
CA GLY A 5 10.49 14.63 -24.16
C GLY A 5 9.78 14.69 -22.81
N TYR A 6 10.49 15.11 -21.77
CA TYR A 6 9.91 15.40 -20.46
C TYR A 6 8.96 16.59 -20.57
N ARG A 7 7.65 16.35 -20.44
CA ARG A 7 6.65 17.41 -20.27
C ARG A 7 6.45 17.65 -18.78
N TYR A 8 7.20 18.60 -18.22
CA TYR A 8 6.89 19.16 -16.90
C TYR A 8 5.72 20.13 -17.05
N GLU A 9 4.61 19.85 -16.36
CA GLU A 9 3.53 20.83 -16.16
C GLU A 9 3.82 21.59 -14.86
N ASN A 10 3.93 22.93 -14.95
CA ASN A 10 4.20 23.80 -13.80
C ASN A 10 3.09 23.80 -12.73
N GLU A 11 1.84 23.45 -13.08
CA GLU A 11 0.73 23.36 -12.13
C GLU A 11 -0.24 22.21 -12.48
N ALA A 12 -0.85 21.60 -11.46
CA ALA A 12 -1.76 20.47 -11.62
C ALA A 12 -3.17 20.90 -12.05
N LYS A 13 -3.48 20.79 -13.35
CA LYS A 13 -4.88 20.89 -13.84
C LYS A 13 -5.76 19.75 -13.32
N GLN A 14 -5.18 18.57 -13.08
CA GLN A 14 -5.84 17.43 -12.44
C GLN A 14 -5.25 17.19 -11.05
N LYS A 15 -6.10 17.27 -10.02
CA LYS A 15 -5.71 17.04 -8.61
C LYS A 15 -5.59 15.56 -8.24
N ASN A 16 -6.17 14.67 -9.04
CA ASN A 16 -6.19 13.23 -8.80
C ASN A 16 -5.68 12.50 -10.04
N ILE A 17 -4.67 11.64 -9.87
CA ILE A 17 -4.10 10.80 -10.94
C ILE A 17 -4.22 9.35 -10.50
N SER A 18 -4.64 8.48 -11.43
CA SER A 18 -4.76 7.04 -11.21
C SER A 18 -3.79 6.29 -12.12
N PHE A 19 -2.99 5.40 -11.53
CA PHE A 19 -2.04 4.54 -12.20
C PHE A 19 -2.51 3.09 -12.08
N ASN A 20 -2.58 2.39 -13.20
CA ASN A 20 -2.88 0.96 -13.26
C ASN A 20 -1.77 0.25 -14.04
N PRO A 21 -0.58 0.08 -13.44
CA PRO A 21 0.50 -0.63 -14.10
C PRO A 21 0.14 -2.11 -14.23
N GLY A 22 0.58 -2.73 -15.32
CA GLY A 22 0.41 -4.16 -15.53
C GLY A 22 1.20 -5.00 -14.50
N ASN A 23 1.25 -6.30 -14.71
CA ASN A 23 1.90 -7.24 -13.78
C ASN A 23 3.44 -7.26 -13.86
N GLY A 24 4.05 -6.33 -14.60
CA GLY A 24 5.48 -6.26 -14.88
C GLY A 24 6.33 -5.71 -13.73
N THR A 25 7.56 -5.34 -14.05
CA THR A 25 8.40 -4.53 -13.15
C THR A 25 8.31 -3.09 -13.63
N ASP A 26 7.80 -2.20 -12.78
CA ASP A 26 7.48 -0.82 -13.18
C ASP A 26 8.08 0.19 -12.21
N ILE A 27 8.52 1.32 -12.76
CA ILE A 27 8.87 2.54 -12.03
C ILE A 27 7.78 3.56 -12.36
N ILE A 28 7.10 4.06 -11.34
CA ILE A 28 5.98 4.98 -11.52
C ILE A 28 6.22 6.22 -10.67
N VAL A 29 6.24 7.36 -11.34
CA VAL A 29 6.45 8.67 -10.72
C VAL A 29 5.13 9.44 -10.78
N GLY A 30 4.52 9.62 -9.62
CA GLY A 30 3.34 10.42 -9.39
C GLY A 30 3.62 11.92 -9.47
N LYS A 31 2.57 12.72 -9.59
CA LYS A 31 2.68 14.19 -9.60
C LYS A 31 2.79 14.71 -8.17
N LYS A 32 3.74 15.62 -7.93
CA LYS A 32 4.09 16.14 -6.61
C LYS A 32 2.88 16.73 -5.88
N ASP A 33 2.21 17.70 -6.49
CA ASP A 33 1.12 18.46 -5.87
C ASP A 33 -0.24 17.87 -6.25
N SER A 34 -0.35 16.55 -6.19
CA SER A 34 -1.57 15.82 -6.58
C SER A 34 -1.74 14.56 -5.72
N ARG A 35 -2.99 14.12 -5.61
CA ARG A 35 -3.33 12.82 -5.06
C ARG A 35 -3.02 11.75 -6.10
N ASN A 36 -2.12 10.84 -5.76
CA ASN A 36 -1.74 9.73 -6.62
C ASN A 36 -2.38 8.44 -6.11
N LEU A 37 -3.20 7.80 -6.96
CA LEU A 37 -3.80 6.50 -6.72
C LEU A 37 -3.04 5.44 -7.53
N PHE A 38 -2.49 4.43 -6.86
CA PHE A 38 -1.79 3.31 -7.49
C PHE A 38 -2.60 2.04 -7.30
N ASN A 39 -3.14 1.49 -8.39
CA ASN A 39 -3.89 0.24 -8.39
C ASN A 39 -2.96 -0.89 -8.82
N ILE A 40 -2.44 -1.65 -7.86
CA ILE A 40 -1.48 -2.72 -8.12
C ILE A 40 -2.11 -4.09 -7.94
N ASN A 41 -1.85 -4.98 -8.89
CA ASN A 41 -2.18 -6.39 -8.82
C ASN A 41 -0.94 -7.26 -8.52
N ALA A 42 0.10 -7.19 -9.36
CA ALA A 42 1.29 -8.03 -9.23
C ALA A 42 2.59 -7.37 -9.74
N GLY A 43 3.73 -8.02 -9.51
CA GLY A 43 5.06 -7.60 -9.99
C GLY A 43 5.76 -6.58 -9.08
N SER A 44 7.07 -6.38 -9.26
CA SER A 44 7.85 -5.44 -8.44
C SER A 44 7.59 -3.99 -8.88
N LYS A 45 7.26 -3.10 -7.95
CA LYS A 45 6.88 -1.72 -8.28
C LYS A 45 7.66 -0.72 -7.43
N PHE A 46 8.25 0.26 -8.07
CA PHE A 46 8.84 1.41 -7.38
C PHE A 46 7.93 2.62 -7.58
N LEU A 47 7.34 3.13 -6.49
CA LEU A 47 6.31 4.17 -6.52
C LEU A 47 6.82 5.41 -5.79
N VAL A 48 6.88 6.54 -6.48
CA VAL A 48 7.36 7.81 -5.90
C VAL A 48 6.40 8.93 -6.20
N GLY A 49 6.20 9.82 -5.23
CA GLY A 49 5.62 11.14 -5.44
C GLY A 49 4.25 11.36 -4.80
N GLY A 50 3.89 12.64 -4.69
CA GLY A 50 2.63 13.12 -4.11
C GLY A 50 2.77 13.67 -2.70
N GLU A 51 1.90 14.62 -2.36
CA GLU A 51 1.56 15.03 -0.99
C GLU A 51 0.57 14.06 -0.31
N LYS A 52 -0.15 13.28 -1.11
CA LYS A 52 -1.05 12.23 -0.64
C LYS A 52 -1.06 11.07 -1.62
N MET A 53 -0.69 9.89 -1.15
CA MET A 53 -0.69 8.68 -1.94
C MET A 53 -1.69 7.65 -1.41
N ILE A 54 -2.40 7.00 -2.32
CA ILE A 54 -3.26 5.87 -2.01
C ILE A 54 -2.74 4.67 -2.81
N LEU A 55 -2.25 3.64 -2.11
CA LEU A 55 -1.89 2.37 -2.72
C LEU A 55 -3.05 1.39 -2.54
N GLN A 56 -3.67 0.96 -3.63
CA GLN A 56 -4.63 -0.14 -3.63
C GLN A 56 -3.94 -1.41 -4.13
N ILE A 57 -3.90 -2.43 -3.27
CA ILE A 57 -3.41 -3.75 -3.64
C ILE A 57 -4.60 -4.67 -3.80
N TYR A 58 -4.78 -5.19 -5.01
CA TYR A 58 -5.79 -6.19 -5.32
C TYR A 58 -5.17 -7.57 -5.16
N HIS A 59 -5.74 -8.41 -4.29
CA HIS A 59 -5.32 -9.80 -4.20
C HIS A 59 -6.09 -10.65 -5.21
N TYR A 60 -5.73 -10.60 -6.49
CA TYR A 60 -6.36 -11.47 -7.47
C TYR A 60 -5.94 -12.93 -7.21
N TYR A 61 -6.90 -13.75 -6.77
CA TYR A 61 -6.75 -15.19 -6.73
C TYR A 61 -6.56 -15.73 -8.15
N SER A 62 -5.35 -16.14 -8.48
CA SER A 62 -5.20 -17.35 -9.28
C SER A 62 -3.93 -18.07 -8.86
N ASN A 63 -4.04 -19.38 -8.78
CA ASN A 63 -3.07 -20.33 -8.25
C ASN A 63 -1.78 -20.45 -9.10
N MET A 64 -1.44 -19.42 -9.88
CA MET A 64 -0.27 -19.37 -10.75
C MET A 64 0.31 -17.95 -10.69
N MET A 65 1.63 -17.83 -10.52
CA MET A 65 2.44 -16.60 -10.61
C MET A 65 2.88 -15.89 -9.30
N LEU A 66 2.94 -16.58 -8.16
CA LEU A 66 3.63 -16.06 -6.96
C LEU A 66 5.11 -16.45 -6.90
N LYS A 67 5.84 -16.21 -8.00
CA LYS A 67 7.31 -16.39 -8.06
C LYS A 67 8.11 -15.08 -8.09
N LYS A 68 7.49 -13.91 -8.06
CA LYS A 68 8.24 -12.64 -8.08
C LYS A 68 8.06 -11.85 -6.80
N ILE A 69 9.20 -11.49 -6.22
CA ILE A 69 9.37 -10.58 -5.10
C ILE A 69 8.59 -9.30 -5.39
N THR A 70 7.53 -9.05 -4.63
CA THR A 70 6.75 -7.81 -4.74
C THR A 70 7.34 -6.78 -3.80
N LYS A 71 8.52 -6.25 -4.12
CA LYS A 71 9.04 -5.08 -3.42
C LYS A 71 8.25 -3.87 -3.93
N PHE A 72 7.48 -3.28 -3.03
CA PHE A 72 7.00 -1.93 -3.16
C PHE A 72 7.98 -1.03 -2.42
N ILE A 73 8.25 0.16 -2.95
CA ILE A 73 8.89 1.22 -2.19
C ILE A 73 8.03 2.43 -2.46
N LEU A 74 7.53 3.02 -1.38
CA LEU A 74 6.68 4.19 -1.40
C LEU A 74 7.54 5.34 -0.89
N MET A 75 7.86 6.31 -1.74
CA MET A 75 8.51 7.54 -1.28
C MET A 75 7.55 8.71 -1.53
N ALA A 76 6.75 9.03 -0.52
CA ALA A 76 5.80 10.13 -0.57
C ALA A 76 5.95 11.02 0.68
N MET A 77 5.59 12.29 0.51
CA MET A 77 5.45 13.25 1.61
C MET A 77 3.98 13.27 2.03
N GLY A 78 3.70 13.63 3.29
CA GLY A 78 2.33 13.74 3.80
C GLY A 78 1.67 12.39 4.15
N ASN A 79 0.34 12.41 4.30
CA ASN A 79 -0.44 11.27 4.82
C ASN A 79 -0.72 10.26 3.72
N ASN A 80 -0.11 9.08 3.81
CA ASN A 80 -0.28 8.01 2.82
C ASN A 80 -1.15 6.88 3.35
N SER A 81 -1.97 6.33 2.45
CA SER A 81 -2.92 5.28 2.77
C SER A 81 -2.65 4.02 1.96
N ILE A 82 -2.74 2.86 2.59
CA ILE A 82 -2.79 1.56 1.92
C ILE A 82 -4.19 0.96 2.07
N ILE A 83 -4.72 0.44 0.98
CA ILE A 83 -5.96 -0.32 0.94
C ILE A 83 -5.64 -1.69 0.34
N ILE A 84 -5.92 -2.76 1.07
CA ILE A 84 -5.72 -4.13 0.60
C ILE A 84 -7.10 -4.76 0.42
N LYS A 85 -7.40 -5.16 -0.81
CA LYS A 85 -8.71 -5.68 -1.22
C LYS A 85 -8.66 -7.15 -1.57
N ASP A 86 -9.84 -7.75 -1.55
CA ASP A 86 -10.09 -9.13 -1.98
C ASP A 86 -9.29 -10.16 -1.16
N ILE A 87 -9.08 -9.88 0.13
CA ILE A 87 -8.38 -10.77 1.02
C ILE A 87 -9.26 -12.00 1.27
N PRO A 88 -8.76 -13.22 1.00
CA PRO A 88 -9.57 -14.43 1.06
C PRO A 88 -9.77 -14.91 2.49
N SER A 89 -10.75 -15.81 2.64
CA SER A 89 -11.00 -16.53 3.88
C SER A 89 -9.74 -17.17 4.48
N ASN A 90 -9.74 -17.22 5.81
CA ASN A 90 -8.70 -17.85 6.63
C ASN A 90 -7.31 -17.22 6.44
N SER A 91 -7.21 -16.01 5.88
CA SER A 91 -5.94 -15.27 5.82
C SER A 91 -5.53 -14.77 7.18
N LYS A 92 -4.22 -14.60 7.37
CA LYS A 92 -3.67 -13.73 8.41
C LYS A 92 -2.85 -12.62 7.75
N ILE A 93 -3.08 -11.39 8.20
CA ILE A 93 -2.41 -10.17 7.75
C ILE A 93 -1.77 -9.48 8.93
N ASP A 94 -0.46 -9.23 8.85
CA ASP A 94 0.28 -8.46 9.84
C ASP A 94 0.79 -7.18 9.19
N ILE A 95 0.48 -6.01 9.77
CA ILE A 95 0.95 -4.69 9.34
C ILE A 95 1.49 -3.93 10.54
N ASP A 96 2.76 -3.54 10.44
CA ASP A 96 3.44 -2.76 11.47
C ASP A 96 3.98 -1.45 10.89
N LEU A 97 3.37 -0.31 11.25
CA LEU A 97 3.74 1.01 10.78
C LEU A 97 4.95 1.61 11.51
N ASN A 98 5.46 0.97 12.58
CA ASN A 98 6.58 1.48 13.39
C ASN A 98 7.94 1.24 12.79
N LYS A 99 8.03 0.22 11.95
CA LYS A 99 9.27 -0.07 11.25
C LYS A 99 9.46 1.05 10.23
N GLY A 100 10.70 1.55 10.10
CA GLY A 100 11.09 2.48 9.03
C GLY A 100 10.79 1.94 7.62
N THR A 101 10.40 0.67 7.53
CA THR A 101 9.68 0.06 6.44
C THR A 101 8.52 -0.77 6.99
N SER A 102 7.27 -0.34 6.77
CA SER A 102 6.11 -1.12 7.17
C SER A 102 6.03 -2.39 6.34
N GLU A 103 5.91 -3.52 7.01
CA GLU A 103 5.84 -4.84 6.39
C GLU A 103 4.39 -5.30 6.39
N VAL A 104 3.83 -5.59 5.21
CA VAL A 104 2.58 -6.39 5.11
C VAL A 104 2.96 -7.83 4.87
N ALA A 105 2.51 -8.75 5.72
CA ALA A 105 2.72 -10.19 5.56
C ALA A 105 1.39 -10.94 5.35
N PHE A 106 1.32 -11.80 4.32
CA PHE A 106 0.15 -12.66 4.05
C PHE A 106 0.50 -14.12 4.29
N ILE A 107 -0.18 -14.79 5.22
CA ILE A 107 0.25 -16.12 5.68
C ILE A 107 -0.32 -17.28 4.84
N ASN A 108 -1.52 -17.15 4.28
CA ASN A 108 -2.23 -18.29 3.67
C ASN A 108 -1.69 -18.79 2.32
N HIS A 109 -0.75 -18.08 1.67
CA HIS A 109 -0.23 -18.42 0.32
C HIS A 109 1.29 -18.25 0.14
N LYS A 110 2.05 -18.37 1.25
CA LYS A 110 3.45 -17.92 1.43
C LYS A 110 3.54 -16.44 1.78
N VAL A 111 4.38 -16.13 2.77
CA VAL A 111 4.70 -14.77 3.21
C VAL A 111 5.15 -13.93 2.02
N LYS A 112 4.32 -12.96 1.62
CA LYS A 112 4.74 -11.87 0.73
C LYS A 112 4.98 -10.67 1.61
N LYS A 113 6.19 -10.13 1.58
CA LYS A 113 6.54 -8.90 2.29
C LYS A 113 6.33 -7.71 1.36
N VAL A 114 5.47 -6.79 1.75
CA VAL A 114 5.34 -5.48 1.10
C VAL A 114 6.02 -4.46 1.98
N ASN A 115 6.98 -3.73 1.43
CA ASN A 115 7.70 -2.67 2.12
C ASN A 115 7.01 -1.33 1.84
N LEU A 116 6.53 -0.66 2.87
CA LEU A 116 5.91 0.65 2.77
C LEU A 116 6.75 1.66 3.57
N CYS A 117 6.92 2.88 3.08
CA CYS A 117 7.49 3.95 3.90
C CYS A 117 6.44 5.05 4.06
N ASN A 118 6.42 5.68 5.25
CA ASN A 118 5.55 6.80 5.58
C ASN A 118 4.05 6.52 5.34
N VAL A 119 3.57 5.33 5.73
CA VAL A 119 2.13 5.01 5.70
C VAL A 119 1.51 5.35 7.06
N ASN A 120 0.37 6.01 7.01
CA ASN A 120 -0.38 6.45 8.18
C ASN A 120 -1.72 5.73 8.28
N ASP A 121 -2.35 5.46 7.14
CA ASP A 121 -3.69 4.89 7.08
C ASP A 121 -3.67 3.50 6.45
N VAL A 122 -4.40 2.57 7.04
CA VAL A 122 -4.56 1.19 6.60
C VAL A 122 -6.04 0.87 6.53
N MET A 123 -6.47 0.29 5.41
CA MET A 123 -7.81 -0.28 5.25
C MET A 123 -7.72 -1.68 4.66
N LEU A 124 -8.33 -2.66 5.34
CA LEU A 124 -8.43 -4.03 4.87
C LEU A 124 -9.86 -4.34 4.44
N ILE A 125 -10.00 -4.94 3.26
CA ILE A 125 -11.29 -5.42 2.74
C ILE A 125 -11.15 -6.89 2.41
N GLY A 126 -11.79 -7.74 3.23
CA GLY A 126 -11.71 -9.17 3.07
C GLY A 126 -12.72 -9.96 3.88
N HIS A 127 -12.56 -11.27 3.84
CA HIS A 127 -13.48 -12.22 4.45
C HIS A 127 -13.39 -12.23 5.99
N SER A 128 -14.54 -12.37 6.66
CA SER A 128 -14.67 -12.29 8.13
C SER A 128 -13.98 -13.41 8.90
N THR A 129 -13.65 -14.54 8.25
CA THR A 129 -12.87 -15.63 8.86
C THR A 129 -11.36 -15.38 8.86
N SER A 130 -10.93 -14.22 8.36
CA SER A 130 -9.51 -13.83 8.35
C SER A 130 -9.15 -13.07 9.62
N THR A 131 -7.86 -13.05 9.94
CA THR A 131 -7.31 -12.31 11.08
C THR A 131 -6.39 -11.19 10.63
N ALA A 132 -6.35 -10.11 11.40
CA ALA A 132 -5.47 -8.97 11.16
C ALA A 132 -4.77 -8.50 12.44
N GLU A 133 -3.50 -8.14 12.32
CA GLU A 133 -2.74 -7.43 13.34
C GLU A 133 -2.28 -6.09 12.75
N LEU A 134 -2.80 -4.99 13.28
CA LEU A 134 -2.51 -3.63 12.82
C LEU A 134 -1.83 -2.84 13.95
N LEU A 135 -0.55 -2.54 13.78
CA LEU A 135 0.22 -1.70 14.70
C LEU A 135 0.47 -0.34 14.06
N GLY A 136 -0.11 0.70 14.64
CA GLY A 136 0.09 2.11 14.30
C GLY A 136 1.49 2.61 14.69
N ASN A 137 1.81 3.83 14.28
CA ASN A 137 3.05 4.52 14.61
C ASN A 137 2.82 5.80 15.42
N LYS A 138 3.89 6.60 15.62
CA LYS A 138 3.81 7.83 16.41
C LYS A 138 3.00 8.96 15.74
N GLU A 139 2.66 8.80 14.47
CA GLU A 139 1.84 9.77 13.74
C GLU A 139 0.36 9.50 13.96
N SER A 140 -0.50 10.42 13.51
CA SER A 140 -1.94 10.12 13.43
C SER A 140 -2.18 8.98 12.45
N ASN A 141 -2.86 7.92 12.91
CA ASN A 141 -3.21 6.76 12.09
C ASN A 141 -4.71 6.57 11.95
N THR A 142 -5.13 6.11 10.78
CA THR A 142 -6.45 5.48 10.59
C THR A 142 -6.23 3.99 10.36
N LEU A 143 -6.66 3.14 11.28
CA LEU A 143 -6.49 1.69 11.18
C LEU A 143 -7.86 1.01 11.07
N ASP A 144 -8.18 0.47 9.90
CA ASP A 144 -9.44 -0.19 9.60
C ASP A 144 -9.19 -1.64 9.12
N ALA A 145 -9.57 -2.61 9.94
CA ALA A 145 -9.46 -4.04 9.62
C ALA A 145 -10.68 -4.60 8.87
N GLY A 146 -11.68 -3.78 8.57
CA GLY A 146 -12.92 -4.19 7.94
C GLY A 146 -13.67 -5.24 8.77
N ALA A 147 -14.13 -6.31 8.11
CA ALA A 147 -14.93 -7.37 8.75
C ALA A 147 -14.09 -8.46 9.45
N MET A 148 -12.76 -8.30 9.53
CA MET A 148 -11.84 -9.33 10.05
C MET A 148 -11.84 -9.40 11.58
N ILE A 149 -11.41 -10.53 12.12
CA ILE A 149 -11.08 -10.66 13.55
C ILE A 149 -9.72 -9.99 13.75
N ALA A 150 -9.68 -8.85 14.44
CA ALA A 150 -8.48 -8.00 14.44
C ALA A 150 -7.96 -7.66 15.83
N PHE A 151 -6.62 -7.59 15.95
CA PHE A 151 -5.92 -6.83 16.97
C PHE A 151 -5.47 -5.50 16.35
N ILE A 152 -5.89 -4.38 16.93
CA ILE A 152 -5.56 -3.03 16.45
C ILE A 152 -4.96 -2.24 17.61
N GLN A 153 -3.73 -1.77 17.44
CA GLN A 153 -3.04 -0.94 18.42
C GLN A 153 -2.56 0.35 17.74
N GLY A 154 -3.08 1.51 18.15
CA GLY A 154 -2.69 2.82 17.59
C GLY A 154 -1.33 3.35 18.05
N MET A 155 -0.56 2.59 18.84
CA MET A 155 0.60 3.04 19.63
C MET A 155 0.27 4.04 20.77
N GLU A 156 1.28 4.38 21.58
CA GLU A 156 1.22 5.06 22.90
C GLU A 156 -0.03 5.92 23.16
N GLY A 157 -0.93 5.41 24.00
CA GLY A 157 -1.65 6.27 24.93
C GLY A 157 -0.69 6.63 26.06
N MET A 158 -0.47 7.93 26.31
CA MET A 158 0.35 8.39 27.42
C MET A 158 -0.15 7.75 28.72
N ILE A 159 0.69 6.93 29.36
CA ILE A 159 0.61 6.74 30.81
C ILE A 159 1.59 7.77 31.38
N ASN A 160 1.07 8.94 31.76
CA ASN A 160 1.73 9.82 32.72
C ASN A 160 1.24 9.47 34.11
#